data_AF-A0A2U2CQK6-F1
#
_entry.id   AF-A0A2U2CQK6-F1
#
_cell.length_a   1.000
_cell.length_b   1.000
_cell.length_c   1.000
_cell.angle_alpha   90.00
_cell.angle_beta   90.00
_cell.angle_gamma   90.00
#
_symmetry.space_group_name_H-M   'P 1'
#
loop_
_entity.id
_entity.type
_entity.pdbx_description
1 polymer ?
#
loop_
_entity_poly.entity_id
_entity_poly.type
_entity_poly.pdbx_seq_one_letter_code
_entity_poly.pdbx_strand_id
1 'polypeptide(L)'
;MRTSNIALSGFGIIALCTSVALAGGKPEGAKPTNPKKIYKLFAGKTSNWNRGGYAFWGPKGELQATGKSGSVGVGKWYVTTSSKLCQEATYYWTENAVRKSEVGKWCWQFVTAPDGTIYEKYLPENTDWYPYDKRKQVKGNMHGREYQKLLRKFGL
;
A
#
# COMPACT_ATOMS: atom_id res chain seq x y z
N MET A 1 9.87 -45.06 -47.40
CA MET A 1 10.37 -44.47 -46.13
C MET A 1 9.90 -43.03 -46.05
N ARG A 2 9.45 -42.61 -44.85
CA ARG A 2 8.96 -41.27 -44.43
C ARG A 2 7.47 -40.96 -44.67
N THR A 3 6.68 -41.45 -43.72
CA THR A 3 5.41 -40.87 -43.26
C THR A 3 5.68 -39.56 -42.50
N SER A 4 4.93 -38.49 -42.80
CA SER A 4 4.93 -37.25 -42.01
C SER A 4 3.57 -37.09 -41.33
N ASN A 5 3.56 -37.15 -40.00
CA ASN A 5 2.41 -36.85 -39.16
C ASN A 5 2.31 -35.32 -38.97
N ILE A 6 1.14 -34.74 -39.26
CA ILE A 6 0.81 -33.35 -38.92
C ILE A 6 0.08 -33.38 -37.58
N ALA A 7 0.73 -32.88 -36.53
CA ALA A 7 0.11 -32.62 -35.24
C ALA A 7 -0.63 -31.27 -35.29
N LEU A 8 -1.96 -31.32 -35.20
CA LEU A 8 -2.80 -30.13 -35.00
C LEU A 8 -2.67 -29.67 -33.54
N SER A 9 -1.95 -28.57 -33.34
CA SER A 9 -1.77 -27.89 -32.07
C SER A 9 -3.06 -27.18 -31.66
N GLY A 10 -3.67 -27.61 -30.55
CA GLY A 10 -4.83 -26.95 -29.95
C GLY A 10 -4.44 -25.64 -29.26
N PHE A 11 -5.05 -24.52 -29.67
CA PHE A 11 -4.96 -23.24 -28.98
C PHE A 11 -6.03 -23.18 -27.89
N GLY A 12 -5.63 -23.43 -26.63
CA GLY A 12 -6.46 -23.17 -25.46
C GLY A 12 -6.45 -21.68 -25.12
N ILE A 13 -7.59 -21.01 -25.23
CA ILE A 13 -7.77 -19.62 -24.78
C ILE A 13 -7.83 -19.62 -23.26
N ILE A 14 -6.73 -19.21 -22.61
CA ILE A 14 -6.72 -18.92 -21.17
C ILE A 14 -7.36 -17.54 -20.97
N ALA A 15 -8.61 -17.52 -20.54
CA ALA A 15 -9.27 -16.31 -20.09
C ALA A 15 -8.66 -15.86 -18.76
N LEU A 16 -7.71 -14.92 -18.82
CA LEU A 16 -7.21 -14.19 -17.66
C LEU A 16 -8.29 -13.24 -17.17
N CYS A 17 -9.08 -13.66 -16.18
CA CYS A 17 -9.92 -12.75 -15.40
C CYS A 17 -9.05 -11.78 -14.61
N THR A 18 -8.68 -10.65 -15.21
CA THR A 18 -8.12 -9.52 -14.49
C THR A 18 -9.24 -8.87 -13.68
N SER A 19 -9.33 -9.20 -12.39
CA SER A 19 -10.28 -8.57 -11.46
C SER A 19 -9.99 -7.07 -11.38
N VAL A 20 -10.83 -6.26 -12.01
CA VAL A 20 -10.82 -4.81 -11.83
C VAL A 20 -11.35 -4.54 -10.42
N ALA A 21 -10.57 -3.89 -9.58
CA ALA A 21 -11.02 -3.47 -8.26
C ALA A 21 -12.11 -2.40 -8.44
N LEU A 22 -13.37 -2.76 -8.20
CA LEU A 22 -14.49 -1.82 -8.27
C LEU A 22 -14.46 -0.94 -7.00
N ALA A 23 -14.40 0.37 -7.18
CA ALA A 23 -14.68 1.35 -6.14
C ALA A 23 -16.16 1.26 -5.76
N GLY A 24 -16.50 1.27 -4.47
CA GLY A 24 -17.91 1.27 -4.05
C GLY A 24 -18.13 1.49 -2.55
N GLY A 25 -19.39 1.33 -2.13
CA GLY A 25 -19.80 1.41 -0.73
C GLY A 25 -19.16 0.33 0.15
N LYS A 26 -19.36 0.44 1.48
CA LYS A 26 -18.90 -0.59 2.41
C LYS A 26 -19.54 -1.94 2.00
N PRO A 27 -18.76 -3.02 1.84
CA PRO A 27 -19.33 -4.30 1.47
C PRO A 27 -20.35 -4.77 2.50
N GLU A 28 -21.45 -5.35 2.02
CA GLU A 28 -22.53 -5.84 2.87
C GLU A 28 -22.02 -6.94 3.83
N GLY A 29 -22.48 -6.89 5.08
CA GLY A 29 -22.07 -7.84 6.12
C GLY A 29 -20.60 -7.72 6.56
N ALA A 30 -19.83 -6.76 6.02
CA ALA A 30 -18.41 -6.64 6.35
C ALA A 30 -18.19 -6.21 7.81
N LYS A 31 -17.33 -6.97 8.50
CA LYS A 31 -16.96 -6.76 9.90
C LYS A 31 -15.59 -6.10 10.02
N PRO A 32 -15.29 -5.37 11.11
CA PRO A 32 -13.96 -4.81 11.33
C PRO A 32 -12.86 -5.89 11.21
N THR A 33 -11.80 -5.61 10.45
CA THR A 33 -10.70 -6.57 10.28
C THR A 33 -9.88 -6.69 11.55
N ASN A 34 -9.61 -7.92 12.00
CA ASN A 34 -8.78 -8.17 13.19
C ASN A 34 -7.46 -7.33 13.14
N PRO A 35 -7.18 -6.49 14.15
CA PRO A 35 -5.99 -5.63 14.17
C PRO A 35 -4.66 -6.37 13.98
N LYS A 36 -4.53 -7.60 14.52
CA LYS A 36 -3.33 -8.42 14.30
C LYS A 36 -3.16 -8.83 12.84
N LYS A 37 -4.27 -9.03 12.11
CA LYS A 37 -4.25 -9.33 10.66
C LYS A 37 -3.76 -8.11 9.90
N ILE A 38 -4.28 -6.91 10.21
CA ILE A 38 -3.81 -5.64 9.61
C ILE A 38 -2.31 -5.46 9.88
N TYR A 39 -1.87 -5.59 11.12
CA TYR A 39 -0.44 -5.45 11.45
C TYR A 39 0.44 -6.40 10.62
N LYS A 40 0.05 -7.68 10.49
CA LYS A 40 0.76 -8.66 9.65
C LYS A 40 0.79 -8.32 8.17
N LEU A 41 -0.19 -7.58 7.65
CA LEU A 41 -0.19 -7.13 6.26
C LEU A 41 0.93 -6.12 6.00
N PHE A 42 1.21 -5.21 6.94
CA PHE A 42 2.13 -4.09 6.73
C PHE A 42 3.51 -4.27 7.35
N ALA A 43 3.60 -4.84 8.56
CA ALA A 43 4.85 -4.92 9.30
C ALA A 43 5.99 -5.57 8.49
N GLY A 44 7.13 -4.87 8.44
CA GLY A 44 8.32 -5.27 7.71
C GLY A 44 8.18 -5.22 6.19
N LYS A 45 7.21 -4.45 5.65
CA LYS A 45 6.97 -4.32 4.21
C LYS A 45 6.96 -2.88 3.75
N THR A 46 7.22 -2.69 2.47
CA THR A 46 7.02 -1.44 1.73
C THR A 46 5.68 -1.49 1.00
N SER A 47 4.83 -0.49 1.21
CA SER A 47 3.68 -0.19 0.35
C SER A 47 4.07 0.66 -0.84
N ASN A 48 3.68 0.25 -2.04
CA ASN A 48 3.79 1.04 -3.27
C ASN A 48 2.48 1.79 -3.52
N TRP A 49 2.51 3.12 -3.52
CA TRP A 49 1.30 3.92 -3.70
C TRP A 49 1.01 4.21 -5.18
N ASN A 50 -0.27 4.22 -5.56
CA ASN A 50 -0.70 4.35 -6.95
C ASN A 50 -0.22 5.64 -7.64
N ARG A 51 -0.13 6.75 -6.90
CA ARG A 51 0.32 8.05 -7.43
C ARG A 51 1.85 8.19 -7.42
N GLY A 52 2.56 7.11 -7.13
CA GLY A 52 4.01 7.07 -6.91
C GLY A 52 4.37 7.37 -5.46
N GLY A 53 5.57 6.94 -5.09
CA GLY A 53 6.04 6.97 -3.70
C GLY A 53 5.78 5.66 -2.96
N TYR A 54 6.41 5.57 -1.79
CA TYR A 54 6.58 4.35 -1.05
C TYR A 54 6.52 4.64 0.45
N ALA A 55 5.94 3.72 1.22
CA ALA A 55 5.99 3.75 2.67
C ALA A 55 6.51 2.41 3.20
N PHE A 56 7.65 2.41 3.87
CA PHE A 56 8.13 1.26 4.63
C PHE A 56 7.59 1.31 6.06
N TRP A 57 6.92 0.22 6.43
CA TRP A 57 6.28 0.02 7.73
C TRP A 57 7.18 -0.85 8.60
N GLY A 58 8.14 -0.24 9.28
CA GLY A 58 9.09 -0.93 10.15
C GLY A 58 8.36 -1.75 11.22
N PRO A 59 8.83 -2.97 11.56
CA PRO A 59 8.11 -3.86 12.48
C PRO A 59 7.96 -3.27 13.90
N LYS A 60 8.83 -2.33 14.28
CA LYS A 60 8.77 -1.63 15.57
C LYS A 60 7.94 -0.35 15.55
N GLY A 61 7.12 -0.15 14.53
CA GLY A 61 6.26 1.03 14.39
C GLY A 61 6.94 2.22 13.70
N GLU A 62 8.14 2.07 13.15
CA GLU A 62 8.80 3.13 12.36
C GLU A 62 8.13 3.28 10.99
N LEU A 63 7.93 4.51 10.55
CA LEU A 63 7.51 4.83 9.18
C LEU A 63 8.63 5.58 8.46
N GLN A 64 9.02 5.05 7.29
CA GLN A 64 9.88 5.72 6.33
C GLN A 64 9.12 5.88 5.02
N ALA A 65 8.83 7.10 4.61
CA ALA A 65 8.12 7.36 3.35
C ALA A 65 8.99 8.15 2.37
N THR A 66 8.79 7.91 1.09
CA THR A 66 9.42 8.65 -0.01
C THR A 66 8.37 8.95 -1.07
N GLY A 67 8.33 10.17 -1.58
CA GLY A 67 7.41 10.55 -2.66
C GLY A 67 8.11 10.63 -4.00
N LYS A 68 7.34 10.47 -5.09
CA LYS A 68 7.84 10.53 -6.48
C LYS A 68 8.58 11.84 -6.81
N SER A 69 8.20 12.95 -6.17
CA SER A 69 8.81 14.28 -6.34
C SER A 69 10.02 14.53 -5.43
N GLY A 70 10.58 13.49 -4.79
CA GLY A 70 11.72 13.62 -3.89
C GLY A 70 11.36 14.22 -2.53
N SER A 71 10.13 13.95 -2.06
CA SER A 71 9.73 14.21 -0.67
C SER A 71 10.10 13.03 0.23
N VAL A 72 10.27 13.29 1.53
CA VAL A 72 10.56 12.26 2.54
C VAL A 72 9.63 12.41 3.72
N GLY A 73 9.06 11.31 4.19
CA GLY A 73 8.24 11.26 5.40
C GLY A 73 8.94 10.48 6.49
N VAL A 74 9.04 11.07 7.67
CA VAL A 74 9.64 10.48 8.86
C VAL A 74 8.59 10.40 9.96
N GLY A 75 8.39 9.23 10.54
CA GLY A 75 7.42 9.12 11.61
C GLY A 75 7.22 7.71 12.14
N LYS A 76 5.99 7.47 12.59
CA LYS A 76 5.55 6.20 13.15
C LYS A 76 4.24 5.74 12.53
N TRP A 77 3.99 4.44 12.63
CA TRP A 77 2.72 3.84 12.28
C TRP A 77 2.26 2.88 13.37
N TYR A 78 0.95 2.63 13.40
CA TYR A 78 0.33 1.72 14.33
C TYR A 78 -1.01 1.21 13.81
N VAL A 79 -1.49 0.13 14.40
CA VAL A 79 -2.83 -0.40 14.16
C VAL A 79 -3.68 -0.20 15.40
N THR A 80 -4.88 0.36 15.24
CA THR A 80 -5.83 0.58 16.34
C THR A 80 -6.71 -0.64 16.59
N THR A 81 -7.28 -0.72 17.78
CA THR A 81 -8.34 -1.71 18.12
C THR A 81 -9.59 -1.54 17.26
N SER A 82 -9.83 -0.33 16.74
CA SER A 82 -10.92 0.00 15.81
C SER A 82 -10.62 -0.36 14.34
N SER A 83 -9.66 -1.26 14.10
CA SER A 83 -9.33 -1.79 12.76
C SER A 83 -8.86 -0.71 11.78
N LYS A 84 -8.03 0.22 12.27
CA LYS A 84 -7.39 1.25 11.44
C LYS A 84 -5.88 1.05 11.42
N LEU A 85 -5.25 1.25 10.27
CA LEU A 85 -3.82 1.55 10.19
C LEU A 85 -3.67 3.07 10.16
N CYS A 86 -2.86 3.62 11.04
CA CYS A 86 -2.59 5.05 11.08
C CYS A 86 -1.09 5.31 11.00
N GLN A 87 -0.73 6.41 10.36
CA GLN A 87 0.59 7.01 10.42
C GLN A 87 0.52 8.40 11.03
N GLU A 88 1.54 8.74 11.81
CA GLU A 88 1.81 10.07 12.32
C GLU A 88 3.24 10.42 11.89
N ALA A 89 3.38 11.42 11.02
CA ALA A 89 4.65 11.71 10.36
C ALA A 89 4.81 13.18 10.02
N THR A 90 6.06 13.58 9.84
CA THR A 90 6.41 14.83 9.19
C THR A 90 6.91 14.53 7.78
N TYR A 91 6.23 15.09 6.78
CA TYR A 91 6.67 15.05 5.39
C TYR A 91 7.45 16.30 5.07
N TYR A 92 8.58 16.15 4.38
CA TYR A 92 9.44 17.23 3.91
C TYR A 92 9.52 17.18 2.38
N TRP A 93 9.40 18.34 1.74
CA TRP A 93 9.58 18.47 0.29
C TRP A 93 10.23 19.82 -0.05
N THR A 94 10.51 20.02 -1.33
CA THR A 94 10.99 21.30 -1.85
C THR A 94 9.90 21.90 -2.72
N GLU A 95 9.60 23.18 -2.51
CA GLU A 95 8.70 23.98 -3.32
C GLU A 95 9.38 25.32 -3.58
N ASN A 96 9.53 25.72 -4.85
CA ASN A 96 10.23 26.94 -5.25
C ASN A 96 11.63 27.08 -4.61
N ALA A 97 12.41 25.99 -4.63
CA ALA A 97 13.74 25.87 -3.99
C ALA A 97 13.75 26.04 -2.46
N VAL A 98 12.59 26.18 -1.81
CA VAL A 98 12.47 26.30 -0.36
C VAL A 98 12.03 24.96 0.25
N ARG A 99 12.66 24.59 1.37
CA ARG A 99 12.22 23.43 2.16
C ARG A 99 10.86 23.71 2.78
N LYS A 100 9.93 22.80 2.59
CA LYS A 100 8.60 22.78 3.21
C LYS A 100 8.44 21.54 4.06
N SER A 101 7.50 21.60 4.99
CA SER A 101 7.12 20.43 5.78
C SER A 101 5.67 20.49 6.22
N GLU A 102 5.09 19.31 6.41
CA GLU A 102 3.75 19.11 6.95
C GLU A 102 3.79 18.00 7.99
N VAL A 103 3.27 18.29 9.16
CA VAL A 103 3.01 17.30 10.20
C VAL A 103 1.57 16.86 10.05
N GLY A 104 1.32 15.56 10.03
CA GLY A 104 -0.03 15.07 9.88
C GLY A 104 -0.24 13.66 10.40
N LYS A 105 -1.52 13.29 10.38
CA LYS A 105 -2.01 11.97 10.73
C LYS A 105 -2.93 11.48 9.62
N TRP A 106 -2.60 10.31 9.10
CA TRP A 106 -3.35 9.69 8.00
C TRP A 106 -3.71 8.27 8.37
N CYS A 107 -4.96 7.89 8.14
CA CYS A 107 -5.45 6.59 8.55
C CYS A 107 -6.24 5.90 7.43
N TRP A 108 -6.15 4.58 7.41
CA TRP A 108 -6.97 3.70 6.59
C TRP A 108 -7.79 2.80 7.51
N GLN A 109 -9.08 2.71 7.26
CA GLN A 109 -9.97 1.77 7.95
C GLN A 109 -10.07 0.47 7.15
N PHE A 110 -10.08 -0.65 7.86
CA PHE A 110 -10.17 -1.98 7.26
C PHE A 110 -11.40 -2.75 7.72
N VAL A 111 -12.04 -3.41 6.78
CA VAL A 111 -13.13 -4.37 7.03
C VAL A 111 -12.91 -5.65 6.23
N THR A 112 -13.42 -6.76 6.73
CA THR A 112 -13.39 -8.06 6.06
C THR A 112 -14.82 -8.43 5.69
N ALA A 113 -15.06 -8.66 4.41
CA ALA A 113 -16.34 -9.14 3.89
C ALA A 113 -16.56 -10.64 4.25
N PRO A 114 -17.80 -11.16 4.15
CA PRO A 114 -18.11 -12.56 4.49
C PRO A 114 -17.30 -13.60 3.71
N ASP A 115 -16.88 -13.27 2.48
CA ASP A 115 -16.02 -14.08 1.61
C ASP A 115 -14.54 -14.09 2.04
N GLY A 116 -14.17 -13.31 3.06
CA GLY A 116 -12.80 -13.16 3.55
C GLY A 116 -11.98 -12.05 2.86
N THR A 117 -12.54 -11.38 1.85
CA THR A 117 -11.89 -10.25 1.17
C THR A 117 -11.73 -9.08 2.13
N ILE A 118 -10.53 -8.53 2.22
CA ILE A 118 -10.25 -7.33 3.01
C ILE A 118 -10.48 -6.12 2.12
N TYR A 119 -11.17 -5.12 2.66
CA TYR A 119 -11.36 -3.82 2.05
C TYR A 119 -10.72 -2.74 2.91
N GLU A 120 -10.20 -1.71 2.26
CA GLU A 120 -9.63 -0.53 2.88
C GLU A 120 -10.32 0.74 2.41
N LYS A 121 -10.40 1.73 3.29
CA LYS A 121 -10.90 3.07 3.01
C LYS A 121 -9.97 4.10 3.64
N TYR A 122 -9.60 5.13 2.90
CA TYR A 122 -8.81 6.25 3.42
C TYR A 122 -9.69 7.23 4.22
N LEU A 123 -9.19 7.72 5.35
CA LEU A 123 -9.88 8.63 6.27
C LEU A 123 -9.17 10.00 6.31
N PRO A 124 -9.88 11.10 6.65
CA PRO A 124 -11.29 11.20 7.04
C PRO A 124 -12.26 11.30 5.87
N GLU A 125 -11.75 11.36 4.64
CA GLU A 125 -12.54 11.60 3.45
C GLU A 125 -13.66 10.56 3.27
N ASN A 126 -14.77 11.00 2.68
CA ASN A 126 -15.87 10.11 2.29
C ASN A 126 -15.50 9.31 1.02
N THR A 127 -14.33 8.67 1.05
CA THR A 127 -13.84 7.83 -0.03
C THR A 127 -14.58 6.50 -0.08
N ASP A 128 -14.54 5.89 -1.25
CA ASP A 128 -15.02 4.53 -1.48
C ASP A 128 -14.19 3.50 -0.72
N TRP A 129 -14.78 2.33 -0.53
CA TRP A 129 -14.08 1.13 -0.10
C TRP A 129 -13.46 0.45 -1.31
N TYR A 130 -12.21 0.05 -1.15
CA TYR A 130 -11.44 -0.64 -2.19
C TYR A 130 -11.00 -2.00 -1.66
N PRO A 131 -11.07 -3.07 -2.48
CA PRO A 131 -10.40 -4.31 -2.15
C PRO A 131 -8.91 -4.07 -1.88
N TYR A 132 -8.42 -4.58 -0.76
CA TYR A 132 -7.03 -4.49 -0.38
C TYR A 132 -6.14 -5.23 -1.40
N ASP A 133 -5.24 -4.49 -2.05
CA ASP A 133 -4.34 -5.07 -3.02
C ASP A 133 -3.02 -5.51 -2.37
N LYS A 134 -2.93 -6.81 -2.06
CA LYS A 134 -1.72 -7.41 -1.49
C LYS A 134 -0.47 -7.22 -2.37
N ARG A 135 -0.62 -7.02 -3.69
CA ARG A 135 0.51 -6.84 -4.62
C ARG A 135 1.25 -5.52 -4.37
N LYS A 136 0.61 -4.57 -3.70
CA LYS A 136 1.24 -3.31 -3.30
C LYS A 136 2.19 -3.45 -2.12
N GLN A 137 2.21 -4.61 -1.44
CA GLN A 137 3.12 -4.85 -0.33
C GLN A 137 4.30 -5.71 -0.75
N VAL A 138 5.50 -5.14 -0.63
CA VAL A 138 6.76 -5.82 -0.92
C VAL A 138 7.51 -6.04 0.39
N LYS A 139 8.07 -7.24 0.59
CA LYS A 139 8.81 -7.56 1.82
C LYS A 139 10.12 -6.75 1.89
N GLY A 140 10.43 -6.21 3.07
CA GLY A 140 11.65 -5.47 3.34
C GLY A 140 11.54 -3.97 3.07
N ASN A 141 12.61 -3.25 3.37
CA ASN A 141 12.73 -1.81 3.10
C ASN A 141 13.33 -1.58 1.71
N MET A 142 12.48 -1.58 0.69
CA MET A 142 12.93 -1.54 -0.70
C MET A 142 13.56 -0.20 -1.11
N HIS A 143 13.20 0.88 -0.41
CA HIS A 143 13.62 2.26 -0.73
C HIS A 143 14.52 2.88 0.34
N GLY A 144 15.11 2.07 1.23
CA GLY A 144 15.91 2.58 2.35
C GLY A 144 17.09 3.47 1.93
N ARG A 145 17.77 3.14 0.82
CA ARG A 145 18.87 3.97 0.30
C ARG A 145 18.42 5.34 -0.20
N GLU A 146 17.28 5.37 -0.91
CA GLU A 146 16.66 6.61 -1.39
C GLU A 146 16.19 7.47 -0.23
N TYR A 147 15.50 6.86 0.74
CA TYR A 147 15.09 7.49 1.98
C TYR A 147 16.27 8.17 2.69
N GLN A 148 17.38 7.45 2.90
CA GLN A 148 18.58 8.02 3.53
C GLN A 148 19.21 9.17 2.74
N LYS A 149 19.17 9.12 1.40
CA LYS A 149 19.62 10.24 0.55
C LYS A 149 18.75 11.47 0.76
N LEU A 150 17.43 11.28 0.86
CA LEU A 150 16.50 12.39 1.07
C LEU A 150 16.62 12.98 2.48
N LEU A 151 16.84 12.17 3.52
CA LEU A 151 17.13 12.68 4.87
C LEU A 151 18.30 13.66 4.84
N ARG A 152 19.44 13.25 4.25
CA ARG A 152 20.61 14.13 4.10
C ARG A 152 20.31 15.39 3.31
N LYS A 153 19.55 15.30 2.22
CA LYS A 153 19.12 16.46 1.41
C LYS A 153 18.35 17.48 2.26
N PHE A 154 17.52 17.01 3.21
CA PHE A 154 16.72 17.86 4.08
C PHE A 154 17.40 18.17 5.42
N GLY A 155 18.64 17.74 5.66
CA GLY A 155 19.36 17.96 6.91
C GLY A 155 18.68 17.28 8.10
N LEU A 156 18.24 16.04 7.91
CA LEU A 156 17.60 15.16 8.89
C LEU A 156 18.48 13.95 9.22
#